data_AF-A0A1F8W5W1-F1
#
_entry.id   AF-A0A1F8W5W1-F1
#
_cell.length_a   1.000
_cell.length_b   1.000
_cell.length_c   1.000
_cell.angle_alpha   90.00
_cell.angle_beta   90.00
_cell.angle_gamma   90.00
#
_symmetry.space_group_name_H-M   'P 1'
#
loop_
_entity.id
_entity.type
_entity.pdbx_description
1 polymer ?
#
loop_
_entity_poly.entity_id
_entity_poly.type
_entity_poly.pdbx_seq_one_letter_code
_entity_poly.pdbx_strand_id
1 'polypeptide(L)'
;MGVLGDGRAQTQPPNIYSCTDGQGRPRTSDRPIAECADREQRLLNPSGTVRATVGPTLSVQERAALEQRRRQEVEVQARQAEEKQRERALLLRYPNQAAHDKERAEALAQIALVRQAADNRMAELVRQREALQAELEFYQKNPAKAPLALRRQADENTRNQAAQKRFMAEQDAERGRVNARFDAEQARLRPLWGQPSSVEMPATGQAR
;
A
#
# COMPACT_ATOMS: atom_id res chain seq x y z
N MET A 1 43.76 59.84 -3.55
CA MET A 1 42.95 59.95 -4.78
C MET A 1 42.21 58.64 -4.97
N GLY A 2 40.87 58.65 -5.08
CA GLY A 2 40.11 57.49 -5.60
C GLY A 2 38.87 57.04 -4.81
N VAL A 3 37.82 57.87 -4.85
CA VAL A 3 36.36 57.60 -4.88
C VAL A 3 35.76 56.36 -4.15
N LEU A 4 34.91 56.64 -3.16
CA LEU A 4 33.90 55.74 -2.58
C LEU A 4 32.69 55.64 -3.53
N GLY A 5 32.21 54.42 -3.79
CA GLY A 5 30.99 54.16 -4.57
C GLY A 5 29.75 54.11 -3.68
N ASP A 6 28.80 55.01 -3.92
CA ASP A 6 27.50 55.07 -3.26
C ASP A 6 26.55 53.97 -3.76
N GLY A 7 26.26 52.99 -2.89
CA GLY A 7 25.15 52.06 -3.06
C GLY A 7 23.83 52.75 -2.70
N ARG A 8 23.07 53.20 -3.70
CA ARG A 8 21.70 53.70 -3.51
C ARG A 8 20.77 52.56 -3.10
N ALA A 9 20.40 52.50 -1.82
CA ALA A 9 19.24 51.77 -1.36
C ALA A 9 17.97 52.39 -1.98
N GLN A 10 17.28 51.64 -2.83
CA GLN A 10 15.99 52.05 -3.38
C GLN A 10 14.94 51.98 -2.25
N THR A 11 14.51 53.13 -1.75
CA THR A 11 13.41 53.26 -0.80
C THR A 11 12.11 52.94 -1.54
N GLN A 12 11.54 51.75 -1.33
CA GLN A 12 10.19 51.46 -1.83
C GLN A 12 9.19 52.43 -1.17
N PRO A 13 8.21 52.98 -1.91
CA PRO A 13 7.24 53.91 -1.34
C PRO A 13 6.48 53.25 -0.17
N PRO A 14 6.23 53.98 0.93
CA PRO A 14 5.55 53.42 2.10
C PRO A 14 4.14 52.99 1.72
N ASN A 15 3.82 51.72 1.93
CA ASN A 15 2.46 51.21 1.78
C ASN A 15 1.69 51.49 3.07
N ILE A 16 0.60 52.27 2.99
CA ILE A 16 -0.19 52.66 4.17
C ILE A 16 -1.37 51.70 4.31
N TYR A 17 -1.42 50.92 5.38
CA TYR A 17 -2.54 50.06 5.73
C TYR A 17 -3.58 50.86 6.50
N SER A 18 -4.86 50.74 6.14
CA SER A 18 -5.99 51.37 6.82
C SER A 18 -7.12 50.38 7.07
N CYS A 19 -7.67 50.37 8.28
CA CYS A 19 -8.80 49.53 8.65
C CYS A 19 -9.68 50.23 9.70
N THR A 20 -10.84 49.65 9.97
CA THR A 20 -11.73 50.09 11.06
C THR A 20 -11.78 49.00 12.12
N ASP A 21 -11.45 49.35 13.36
CA ASP A 21 -11.45 48.40 14.49
C ASP A 21 -12.89 48.01 14.92
N GLY A 22 -13.01 47.01 15.79
CA GLY A 22 -14.31 46.54 16.29
C GLY A 22 -15.11 47.58 17.10
N GLN A 23 -14.49 48.70 17.48
CA GLN A 23 -15.11 49.83 18.17
C GLN A 23 -15.49 50.97 17.19
N GLY A 24 -15.32 50.75 15.89
CA GLY A 24 -15.65 51.72 14.85
C GLY A 24 -14.60 52.81 14.63
N ARG A 25 -13.39 52.70 15.18
CA ARG A 25 -12.34 53.71 15.04
C ARG A 25 -11.42 53.39 13.85
N PRO A 26 -11.06 54.40 13.03
CA PRO A 26 -10.11 54.21 11.94
C PRO A 26 -8.69 54.03 12.50
N ARG A 27 -8.00 52.99 12.02
CA ARG A 27 -6.60 52.71 12.29
C ARG A 27 -5.82 52.81 10.99
N THR A 28 -4.69 53.50 11.04
CA THR A 28 -3.80 53.67 9.90
C THR A 28 -2.39 53.38 10.36
N SER A 29 -1.66 52.54 9.63
CA SER A 29 -0.27 52.21 9.95
C SER A 29 0.51 51.95 8.67
N ASP A 30 1.78 52.27 8.71
CA ASP A 30 2.83 51.90 7.76
C ASP A 30 3.15 50.39 7.73
N ARG A 31 2.60 49.60 8.66
CA ARG A 31 2.73 48.14 8.78
C ARG A 31 1.35 47.47 8.94
N PRO A 32 1.22 46.15 8.67
CA PRO A 32 -0.04 45.43 8.87
C PRO A 32 -0.62 45.61 10.28
N ILE A 33 -1.90 45.95 10.37
CA ILE A 33 -2.57 46.30 11.63
C ILE A 33 -3.07 45.03 12.30
N ALA A 34 -2.43 44.59 13.39
CA ALA A 34 -2.78 43.35 14.09
C ALA A 34 -4.21 43.36 14.67
N GLU A 35 -4.71 44.52 15.10
CA GLU A 35 -6.08 44.71 15.62
C GLU A 35 -7.18 44.53 14.56
N CYS A 36 -6.81 44.50 13.29
CA CYS A 36 -7.71 44.30 12.15
C CYS A 36 -7.32 43.07 11.33
N ALA A 37 -6.61 42.10 11.91
CA ALA A 37 -6.21 40.87 11.21
C ALA A 37 -7.42 39.98 10.87
N ASP A 38 -8.52 40.16 11.61
CA ASP A 38 -9.83 39.52 11.45
C ASP A 38 -10.74 40.23 10.41
N ARG A 39 -10.29 41.35 9.82
CA ARG A 39 -11.10 42.22 8.95
C ARG A 39 -10.33 42.62 7.68
N GLU A 40 -11.06 43.17 6.71
CA GLU A 40 -10.46 43.70 5.49
C GLU A 40 -9.62 44.96 5.78
N GLN A 41 -8.37 44.97 5.32
CA GLN A 41 -7.49 46.14 5.39
C GLN A 41 -7.31 46.73 3.99
N ARG A 42 -7.42 48.05 3.88
CA ARG A 42 -7.17 48.78 2.63
C ARG A 42 -5.72 49.21 2.59
N LEU A 43 -5.00 48.81 1.55
CA LEU A 43 -3.68 49.31 1.22
C LEU A 43 -3.85 50.60 0.41
N LEU A 44 -3.38 51.72 0.93
CA LEU A 44 -3.45 53.03 0.31
C LEU A 44 -2.13 53.38 -0.38
N ASN A 45 -2.22 54.02 -1.54
CA ASN A 45 -1.08 54.70 -2.17
C ASN A 45 -0.71 55.96 -1.38
N PRO A 46 0.51 56.50 -1.57
CA PRO A 46 0.90 57.80 -1.01
C PRO A 46 -0.04 58.95 -1.40
N SER A 47 -0.79 58.81 -2.49
CA SER A 47 -1.83 59.74 -2.96
C SER A 47 -3.19 59.57 -2.26
N GLY A 48 -3.34 58.65 -1.30
CA GLY A 48 -4.58 58.38 -0.57
C GLY A 48 -5.60 57.50 -1.33
N THR A 49 -5.33 57.14 -2.59
CA THR A 49 -6.17 56.23 -3.37
C THR A 49 -5.96 54.78 -2.92
N VAL A 50 -7.03 53.98 -2.86
CA VAL A 50 -6.95 52.54 -2.53
C VAL A 50 -6.20 51.80 -3.64
N ARG A 51 -5.06 51.20 -3.27
CA ARG A 51 -4.22 50.39 -4.15
C ARG A 51 -4.69 48.94 -4.21
N ALA A 52 -5.04 48.37 -3.06
CA ALA A 52 -5.51 46.99 -2.93
C ALA A 52 -6.30 46.81 -1.62
N THR A 53 -7.24 45.87 -1.60
CA THR A 53 -7.88 45.42 -0.36
C THR A 53 -7.31 44.07 0.03
N VAL A 54 -6.73 43.98 1.22
CA VAL A 54 -6.25 42.75 1.85
C VAL A 54 -7.42 42.17 2.65
N GLY A 55 -8.03 41.10 2.13
CA GLY A 55 -9.10 40.39 2.84
C GLY A 55 -8.62 39.79 4.17
N PRO A 56 -9.55 39.42 5.08
CA PRO A 56 -9.19 38.80 6.35
C PRO A 56 -8.29 37.60 6.09
N THR A 57 -7.12 37.59 6.71
CA THR A 57 -6.24 36.44 6.63
C THR A 57 -6.96 35.27 7.26
N LEU A 58 -7.25 34.21 6.47
CA LEU A 58 -7.82 32.96 7.01
C LEU A 58 -7.16 32.67 8.35
N SER A 59 -7.97 32.48 9.39
CA SER A 59 -7.44 32.18 10.72
C SER A 59 -6.54 30.95 10.65
N VAL A 60 -5.61 30.82 11.60
CA VAL A 60 -4.70 29.66 11.63
C VAL A 60 -5.48 28.33 11.56
N GLN A 61 -6.67 28.28 12.17
CA GLN A 61 -7.56 27.13 12.13
C GLN A 61 -8.23 26.92 10.76
N GLU A 62 -8.69 27.98 10.09
CA GLU A 62 -9.29 27.88 8.75
C GLU A 62 -8.26 27.51 7.68
N ARG A 63 -7.02 28.03 7.79
CA ARG A 63 -5.90 27.61 6.93
C ARG A 63 -5.58 26.14 7.12
N ALA A 64 -5.52 25.69 8.38
CA ALA A 64 -5.28 24.28 8.69
C ALA A 64 -6.41 23.38 8.15
N ALA A 65 -7.68 23.79 8.27
CA ALA A 65 -8.81 23.04 7.74
C ALA A 65 -8.81 22.97 6.21
N LEU A 66 -8.51 24.07 5.52
CA LEU A 66 -8.39 24.09 4.06
C LEU A 66 -7.22 23.23 3.58
N GLU A 67 -6.08 23.28 4.27
CA GLU A 67 -4.93 22.44 3.96
C GLU A 67 -5.24 20.95 4.19
N GLN A 68 -5.93 20.60 5.27
CA GLN A 68 -6.40 19.24 5.51
C GLN A 68 -7.35 18.75 4.42
N ARG A 69 -8.32 19.57 3.98
CA ARG A 69 -9.20 19.22 2.87
C ARG A 69 -8.42 19.01 1.57
N ARG A 70 -7.49 19.91 1.25
CA ARG A 70 -6.64 19.77 0.06
C ARG A 70 -5.78 18.50 0.11
N ARG A 71 -5.23 18.17 1.28
CA ARG A 71 -4.48 16.92 1.49
C ARG A 71 -5.38 15.69 1.25
N GLN A 72 -6.58 15.68 1.81
CA GLN A 72 -7.57 14.60 1.59
C GLN A 72 -7.96 14.47 0.11
N GLU A 73 -8.20 15.56 -0.59
CA GLU A 73 -8.53 15.55 -2.02
C GLU A 73 -7.38 14.98 -2.86
N VAL A 74 -6.14 15.41 -2.57
CA VAL A 74 -4.94 14.89 -3.25
C VAL A 74 -4.75 13.40 -2.95
N GLU A 75 -4.96 12.95 -1.72
CA GLU A 75 -4.91 11.52 -1.35
C GLU A 75 -5.97 10.69 -2.10
N VAL A 76 -7.18 11.21 -2.24
CA VAL A 76 -8.26 10.53 -3.00
C VAL A 76 -7.90 10.43 -4.47
N GLN A 77 -7.41 11.51 -5.08
CA GLN A 77 -6.98 11.51 -6.49
C GLN A 77 -5.78 10.57 -6.72
N ALA A 78 -4.83 10.55 -5.78
CA ALA A 78 -3.69 9.64 -5.83
C ALA A 78 -4.14 8.17 -5.76
N ARG A 79 -5.08 7.83 -4.87
CA ARG A 79 -5.66 6.47 -4.79
C ARG A 79 -6.35 6.07 -6.09
N GLN A 80 -7.15 6.95 -6.69
CA GLN A 80 -7.82 6.67 -7.97
C GLN A 80 -6.83 6.47 -9.12
N ALA A 81 -5.76 7.27 -9.17
CA ALA A 81 -4.72 7.12 -10.19
C ALA A 81 -3.96 5.79 -10.02
N GLU A 82 -3.64 5.42 -8.77
CA GLU A 82 -3.00 4.16 -8.44
C GLU A 82 -3.89 2.95 -8.81
N GLU A 83 -5.19 3.00 -8.51
CA GLU A 83 -6.14 1.95 -8.90
C GLU A 83 -6.17 1.75 -10.42
N LYS A 84 -6.27 2.84 -11.20
CA LYS A 84 -6.22 2.78 -12.67
C LYS A 84 -4.90 2.22 -13.19
N GLN A 85 -3.78 2.58 -12.55
CA GLN A 85 -2.47 2.05 -12.93
C GLN A 85 -2.39 0.53 -12.64
N ARG A 86 -2.90 0.09 -11.49
CA ARG A 86 -2.97 -1.33 -11.11
C ARG A 86 -3.86 -2.13 -12.08
N GLU A 87 -5.01 -1.61 -12.48
CA GLU A 87 -5.89 -2.25 -13.46
C GLU A 87 -5.22 -2.39 -14.83
N ARG A 88 -4.57 -1.33 -15.33
CA ARG A 88 -3.81 -1.38 -16.60
C ARG A 88 -2.69 -2.41 -16.54
N ALA A 89 -1.96 -2.48 -15.42
CA ALA A 89 -0.92 -3.48 -15.21
C ALA A 89 -1.47 -4.91 -15.21
N LEU A 90 -2.63 -5.14 -14.57
CA LEU A 90 -3.29 -6.45 -14.57
C LEU A 90 -3.75 -6.86 -15.97
N LEU A 91 -4.34 -5.93 -16.75
CA LEU A 91 -4.73 -6.20 -18.14
C LEU A 91 -3.55 -6.50 -19.05
N LEU A 92 -2.42 -5.80 -18.87
CA LEU A 92 -1.22 -6.06 -19.65
C LEU A 92 -0.65 -7.46 -19.36
N ARG A 93 -0.68 -7.89 -18.09
CA ARG A 93 -0.24 -9.24 -17.68
C ARG A 93 -1.22 -10.32 -18.15
N TYR A 94 -2.52 -10.05 -18.03
CA TYR A 94 -3.60 -10.98 -18.33
C TYR A 94 -4.57 -10.37 -19.34
N PRO A 95 -4.23 -10.39 -20.65
CA PRO A 95 -5.05 -9.77 -21.68
C PRO A 95 -6.39 -10.48 -21.92
N ASN A 96 -6.50 -11.74 -21.51
CA ASN A 96 -7.72 -12.53 -21.61
C ASN A 96 -7.79 -13.58 -20.47
N GLN A 97 -8.94 -14.22 -20.35
CA GLN A 97 -9.18 -15.24 -19.34
C GLN A 97 -8.21 -16.43 -19.46
N ALA A 98 -7.87 -16.88 -20.68
CA ALA A 98 -7.00 -18.03 -20.87
C ALA A 98 -5.57 -17.78 -20.33
N ALA A 99 -5.04 -16.56 -20.50
CA ALA A 99 -3.74 -16.18 -19.94
C ALA A 99 -3.74 -16.20 -18.40
N HIS A 100 -4.82 -15.69 -17.79
CA HIS A 100 -5.00 -15.72 -16.34
C HIS A 100 -5.14 -17.15 -15.80
N ASP A 101 -5.98 -17.97 -16.43
CA ASP A 101 -6.25 -19.35 -15.99
C ASP A 101 -5.00 -20.25 -16.15
N LYS A 102 -4.18 -20.00 -17.18
CA LYS A 102 -2.88 -20.67 -17.35
C LYS A 102 -1.93 -20.38 -16.19
N GLU A 103 -1.72 -19.11 -15.86
CA GLU A 103 -0.85 -18.71 -14.74
C GLU A 103 -1.36 -19.27 -13.40
N ARG A 104 -2.69 -19.26 -13.20
CA ARG A 104 -3.31 -19.89 -12.03
C ARG A 104 -2.96 -21.37 -11.96
N ALA A 105 -3.12 -22.10 -13.06
CA ALA A 105 -2.81 -23.52 -13.12
C ALA A 105 -1.33 -23.80 -12.83
N GLU A 106 -0.41 -23.02 -13.38
CA GLU A 106 1.04 -23.15 -13.14
C GLU A 106 1.40 -22.89 -11.67
N ALA A 107 0.86 -21.82 -11.07
CA ALA A 107 1.06 -21.52 -9.66
C ALA A 107 0.52 -22.62 -8.74
N LEU A 108 -0.68 -23.16 -9.04
CA LEU A 108 -1.27 -24.26 -8.28
C LEU A 108 -0.52 -25.58 -8.48
N ALA A 109 0.01 -25.84 -9.68
CA ALA A 109 0.79 -27.04 -9.97
C ALA A 109 2.07 -27.11 -9.12
N GLN A 110 2.75 -25.97 -8.92
CA GLN A 110 3.94 -25.92 -8.06
C GLN A 110 3.61 -26.28 -6.60
N ILE A 111 2.52 -25.75 -6.05
CA ILE A 111 2.07 -26.08 -4.69
C ILE A 111 1.66 -27.56 -4.62
N ALA A 112 0.94 -28.05 -5.63
CA ALA A 112 0.53 -29.45 -5.70
C ALA A 112 1.74 -30.40 -5.73
N LEU A 113 2.80 -30.06 -6.45
CA LEU A 113 4.04 -30.85 -6.49
C LEU A 113 4.69 -30.96 -5.10
N VAL A 114 4.81 -29.83 -4.39
CA VAL A 114 5.36 -29.80 -3.02
C VAL A 114 4.46 -30.59 -2.05
N ARG A 115 3.14 -30.44 -2.19
CA ARG A 115 2.15 -31.16 -1.39
C ARG A 115 2.19 -32.67 -1.63
N GLN A 116 2.41 -33.09 -2.87
CA GLN A 116 2.54 -34.51 -3.24
C GLN A 116 3.82 -35.13 -2.68
N ALA A 117 4.94 -34.41 -2.73
CA ALA A 117 6.17 -34.86 -2.07
C ALA A 117 5.94 -35.04 -0.56
N ALA A 118 5.15 -34.15 0.04
CA ALA A 118 4.79 -34.25 1.45
C ALA A 118 3.89 -35.46 1.77
N ASP A 119 2.93 -35.79 0.91
CA ASP A 119 2.10 -37.01 1.02
C ASP A 119 2.95 -38.27 0.94
N ASN A 120 3.87 -38.34 -0.03
CA ASN A 120 4.75 -39.48 -0.20
C ASN A 120 5.59 -39.72 1.06
N ARG A 121 6.15 -38.65 1.64
CA ARG A 121 6.89 -38.74 2.90
C ARG A 121 6.00 -39.17 4.08
N MET A 122 4.77 -38.69 4.14
CA MET A 122 3.81 -39.14 5.15
C MET A 122 3.52 -40.64 5.03
N ALA A 123 3.30 -41.14 3.81
CA ALA A 123 3.05 -42.56 3.56
C ALA A 123 4.24 -43.43 4.00
N GLU A 124 5.48 -42.98 3.77
CA GLU A 124 6.68 -43.65 4.25
C GLU A 124 6.73 -43.69 5.79
N LEU A 125 6.46 -42.55 6.45
CA LEU A 125 6.44 -42.47 7.91
C LEU A 125 5.35 -43.36 8.53
N VAL A 126 4.20 -43.52 7.86
CA VAL A 126 3.13 -44.43 8.30
C VAL A 126 3.60 -45.88 8.24
N ARG A 127 4.21 -46.31 7.13
CA ARG A 127 4.78 -47.67 7.01
C ARG A 127 5.86 -47.95 8.06
N GLN A 128 6.74 -46.98 8.32
CA GLN A 128 7.74 -47.08 9.38
C GLN A 128 7.10 -47.23 10.76
N ARG A 129 6.03 -46.47 11.03
CA ARG A 129 5.28 -46.59 12.28
C ARG A 129 4.65 -47.97 12.46
N GLU A 130 4.07 -48.53 11.40
CA GLU A 130 3.46 -49.87 11.44
C GLU A 130 4.51 -50.94 11.77
N ALA A 131 5.70 -50.86 11.16
CA ALA A 131 6.82 -51.76 11.46
C ALA A 131 7.28 -51.63 12.92
N LEU A 132 7.50 -50.39 13.39
CA LEU A 132 7.89 -50.12 14.78
C LEU A 132 6.82 -50.60 15.78
N GLN A 133 5.54 -50.46 15.43
CA GLN A 133 4.44 -50.92 16.26
C GLN A 133 4.44 -52.45 16.35
N ALA A 134 4.64 -53.17 15.25
CA ALA A 134 4.73 -54.63 15.25
C ALA A 134 5.90 -55.13 16.12
N GLU A 135 7.04 -54.45 16.14
CA GLU A 135 8.15 -54.78 17.05
C GLU A 135 7.80 -54.49 18.52
N LEU A 136 7.13 -53.36 18.78
CA LEU A 136 6.66 -52.99 20.11
C LEU A 136 5.56 -53.92 20.63
N GLU A 137 4.81 -54.59 19.75
CA GLU A 137 3.75 -55.52 20.13
C GLU A 137 4.28 -56.67 21.00
N PHE A 138 5.51 -57.12 20.76
CA PHE A 138 6.19 -58.12 21.59
C PHE A 138 6.33 -57.69 23.05
N TYR A 139 6.46 -56.38 23.30
CA TYR A 139 6.66 -55.80 24.63
C TYR A 139 5.37 -55.30 25.29
N GLN A 140 4.18 -55.54 24.72
CA GLN A 140 2.90 -55.02 25.24
C GLN A 140 2.65 -55.32 26.72
N LYS A 141 2.99 -56.53 27.17
CA LYS A 141 2.80 -56.95 28.57
C LYS A 141 3.77 -56.25 29.53
N ASN A 142 4.92 -55.79 29.03
CA ASN A 142 5.90 -55.06 29.83
C ASN A 142 6.68 -54.04 28.97
N PRO A 143 6.09 -52.85 28.70
CA PRO A 143 6.68 -51.84 27.83
C PRO A 143 8.04 -51.31 28.31
N ALA A 144 8.34 -51.42 29.61
CA ALA A 144 9.61 -51.01 30.17
C ALA A 144 10.79 -51.89 29.71
N LYS A 145 10.52 -53.12 29.23
CA LYS A 145 11.52 -54.01 28.66
C LYS A 145 11.83 -53.74 27.19
N ALA A 146 11.06 -52.87 26.53
CA ALA A 146 11.34 -52.50 25.15
C ALA A 146 12.68 -51.74 25.07
N PRO A 147 13.56 -52.09 24.10
CA PRO A 147 14.84 -51.40 23.90
C PRO A 147 14.64 -49.88 23.81
N LEU A 148 15.52 -49.12 24.48
CA LEU A 148 15.45 -47.66 24.47
C LEU A 148 15.49 -47.08 23.05
N ALA A 149 16.29 -47.68 22.17
CA ALA A 149 16.38 -47.29 20.77
C ALA A 149 15.03 -47.43 20.04
N LEU A 150 14.32 -48.54 20.23
CA LEU A 150 13.02 -48.80 19.60
C LEU A 150 11.97 -47.77 20.06
N ARG A 151 11.91 -47.47 21.36
CA ARG A 151 11.01 -46.44 21.90
C ARG A 151 11.33 -45.05 21.33
N ARG A 152 12.61 -44.68 21.25
CA ARG A 152 13.04 -43.41 20.66
C ARG A 152 12.66 -43.30 19.19
N GLN A 153 12.84 -44.35 18.40
CA GLN A 153 12.45 -44.37 16.98
C GLN A 153 10.94 -44.18 16.79
N ALA A 154 10.11 -44.80 17.64
CA ALA A 154 8.66 -44.62 17.60
C ALA A 154 8.25 -43.17 17.96
N ASP A 155 8.89 -42.57 18.97
CA ASP A 155 8.66 -41.18 19.35
C ASP A 155 9.10 -40.21 18.25
N GLU A 156 10.27 -40.44 17.65
CA GLU A 156 10.80 -39.64 16.53
C GLU A 156 9.89 -39.73 15.31
N ASN A 157 9.44 -40.93 14.93
CA ASN A 157 8.49 -41.11 13.84
C ASN A 157 7.19 -40.33 14.12
N THR A 158 6.67 -40.39 15.34
CA THR A 158 5.46 -39.64 15.75
C THR A 158 5.65 -38.14 15.60
N ARG A 159 6.80 -37.60 16.03
CA ARG A 159 7.15 -36.18 15.87
C ARG A 159 7.28 -35.79 14.40
N ASN A 160 7.92 -36.63 13.59
CA ASN A 160 8.07 -36.43 12.16
C ASN A 160 6.71 -36.43 11.44
N GLN A 161 5.81 -37.36 11.78
CA GLN A 161 4.44 -37.36 11.26
C GLN A 161 3.70 -36.07 11.65
N ALA A 162 3.81 -35.63 12.91
CA ALA A 162 3.15 -34.41 13.36
C ALA A 162 3.67 -33.16 12.62
N ALA A 163 4.99 -33.06 12.41
CA ALA A 163 5.59 -32.00 11.60
C ALA A 163 5.10 -32.05 10.15
N GLN A 164 5.04 -33.24 9.56
CA GLN A 164 4.57 -33.44 8.19
C GLN A 164 3.12 -33.00 8.02
N LYS A 165 2.22 -33.33 8.97
CA LYS A 165 0.81 -32.88 8.94
C LYS A 165 0.69 -31.36 8.98
N ARG A 166 1.50 -30.68 9.80
CA ARG A 166 1.51 -29.21 9.88
C ARG A 166 1.95 -28.61 8.56
N PHE A 167 3.04 -29.11 7.98
CA PHE A 167 3.52 -28.66 6.68
C PHE A 167 2.47 -28.86 5.57
N MET A 168 1.81 -30.02 5.54
CA MET A 168 0.73 -30.29 4.58
C MET A 168 -0.42 -29.28 4.73
N ALA A 169 -0.85 -28.99 5.97
CA ALA A 169 -1.89 -27.99 6.23
C ALA A 169 -1.47 -26.57 5.80
N GLU A 170 -0.19 -26.21 5.96
CA GLU A 170 0.36 -24.94 5.49
C GLU A 170 0.33 -24.84 3.96
N GLN A 171 0.68 -25.92 3.24
CA GLN A 171 0.57 -25.99 1.77
C GLN A 171 -0.88 -25.90 1.30
N ASP A 172 -1.81 -26.56 1.99
CA ASP A 172 -3.25 -26.50 1.68
C ASP A 172 -3.82 -25.08 1.91
N ALA A 173 -3.37 -24.41 2.97
CA ALA A 173 -3.70 -23.00 3.23
C ALA A 173 -3.09 -22.07 2.17
N GLU A 174 -1.85 -22.33 1.73
CA GLU A 174 -1.22 -21.56 0.65
C GLU A 174 -1.96 -21.71 -0.67
N ARG A 175 -2.37 -22.93 -1.02
CA ARG A 175 -3.24 -23.18 -2.17
C ARG A 175 -4.53 -22.35 -2.08
N GLY A 176 -5.13 -22.27 -0.89
CA GLY A 176 -6.29 -21.43 -0.62
C GLY A 176 -6.01 -19.94 -0.84
N ARG A 177 -4.89 -19.41 -0.33
CA ARG A 177 -4.46 -18.02 -0.51
C ARG A 177 -4.22 -17.67 -1.98
N VAL A 178 -3.55 -18.55 -2.72
CA VAL A 178 -3.30 -18.37 -4.16
C VAL A 178 -4.62 -18.34 -4.94
N ASN A 179 -5.53 -19.28 -4.68
CA ASN A 179 -6.85 -19.26 -5.30
C ASN A 179 -7.60 -17.96 -5.01
N ALA A 180 -7.67 -17.54 -3.74
CA ALA A 180 -8.36 -16.32 -3.35
C ALA A 180 -7.77 -15.07 -4.04
N ARG A 181 -6.44 -15.01 -4.21
CA ARG A 181 -5.78 -13.92 -4.95
C ARG A 181 -6.21 -13.92 -6.43
N PHE A 182 -6.15 -15.07 -7.10
CA PHE A 182 -6.56 -15.18 -8.50
C PHE A 182 -8.06 -14.95 -8.68
N ASP A 183 -8.91 -15.35 -7.74
CA ASP A 183 -10.35 -15.09 -7.80
C ASP A 183 -10.63 -13.58 -7.66
N ALA A 184 -9.91 -12.87 -6.79
CA ALA A 184 -9.99 -11.41 -6.66
C ALA A 184 -9.47 -10.67 -7.90
N GLU A 185 -8.38 -11.15 -8.52
CA GLU A 185 -7.87 -10.63 -9.80
C GLU A 185 -8.87 -10.86 -10.93
N GLN A 186 -9.43 -12.07 -11.04
CA GLN A 186 -10.44 -12.42 -12.04
C GLN A 186 -11.71 -11.56 -11.88
N ALA A 187 -12.14 -11.28 -10.67
CA ALA A 187 -13.30 -10.42 -10.42
C ALA A 187 -13.11 -9.00 -10.98
N ARG A 188 -11.88 -8.46 -10.92
CA ARG A 188 -11.53 -7.15 -11.50
C ARG A 188 -11.39 -7.20 -13.03
N LEU A 189 -10.82 -8.28 -13.55
CA LEU A 189 -10.52 -8.43 -14.98
C LEU A 189 -11.73 -8.83 -15.83
N ARG A 190 -12.66 -9.63 -15.29
CA ARG A 190 -13.85 -10.11 -15.99
C ARG A 190 -14.66 -8.99 -16.70
N PRO A 191 -14.97 -7.84 -16.06
CA PRO A 191 -15.66 -6.75 -16.76
C PRO A 191 -14.79 -6.06 -17.83
N LEU A 192 -13.47 -6.16 -17.75
CA LEU A 192 -12.53 -5.50 -18.64
C LEU A 192 -12.23 -6.31 -19.91
N TRP A 193 -12.23 -7.65 -19.83
CA TRP A 193 -12.01 -8.53 -20.99
C TRP A 193 -13.14 -8.51 -22.02
N GLY A 194 -14.36 -8.16 -21.62
CA GLY A 194 -15.54 -8.10 -22.49
C GLY A 194 -15.73 -6.74 -23.19
N GLN A 195 -14.93 -5.73 -22.85
CA GLN A 195 -14.92 -4.46 -23.56
C GLN A 195 -13.92 -4.57 -24.71
N PRO A 196 -14.22 -4.07 -25.93
CA PRO A 196 -13.23 -4.03 -26.99
C PRO A 196 -12.03 -3.23 -26.47
N SER A 197 -10.93 -3.95 -26.24
CA SER A 197 -9.73 -3.40 -25.64
C SER A 197 -9.15 -2.35 -26.60
N SER A 198 -9.33 -1.06 -26.28
CA SER A 198 -8.61 0.03 -26.94
C SER A 198 -7.14 0.12 -26.51
N VAL A 199 -6.62 -0.95 -25.88
CA VAL A 199 -5.20 -1.09 -25.55
C VAL A 199 -4.51 -1.57 -26.83
N GLU A 200 -4.17 -0.63 -27.68
CA GLU A 200 -3.28 -0.83 -28.81
C GLU A 200 -1.94 -1.29 -28.27
N MET A 201 -1.72 -2.60 -28.31
CA MET A 201 -0.44 -3.22 -27.98
C MET A 201 0.59 -2.68 -28.99
N PRO A 202 1.70 -2.05 -28.57
CA PRO A 202 2.73 -1.67 -29.51
C PRO A 202 3.27 -2.96 -30.14
N ALA A 203 3.10 -3.07 -31.46
CA ALA A 203 3.63 -4.17 -32.24
C ALA A 203 5.13 -4.29 -31.94
N THR A 204 5.53 -5.41 -31.36
CA THR A 204 6.93 -5.80 -31.23
C THR A 204 7.49 -5.91 -32.64
N GLY A 205 8.23 -4.87 -33.04
CA GLY A 205 8.90 -4.78 -34.32
C GLY A 205 9.80 -5.98 -34.53
N GLN A 206 9.57 -6.66 -35.66
CA GLN A 206 10.53 -7.59 -36.24
C GLN A 206 11.86 -6.86 -36.43
N ALA A 207 12.93 -7.41 -35.88
CA ALA A 207 14.29 -7.05 -36.23
C ALA A 207 15.09 -8.33 -36.46
N ARG A 208 15.18 -8.69 -37.74
CA ARG A 208 16.22 -9.44 -38.48
C ARG A 208 16.82 -10.69 -37.86
#